data_AF-A0A800JEW6-F1
#
_entry.id   AF-A0A800JEW6-F1
#
_cell.length_a   1.000
_cell.length_b   1.000
_cell.length_c   1.000
_cell.angle_alpha   90.00
_cell.angle_beta   90.00
_cell.angle_gamma   90.00
#
_symmetry.space_group_name_H-M   'P 1'
#
loop_
_entity.id
_entity.type
_entity.pdbx_description
1 polymer ?
#
loop_
_entity_poly.entity_id
_entity_poly.type
_entity_poly.pdbx_seq_one_letter_code
_entity_poly.pdbx_strand_id
1 'polypeptide(L)'
;MKKLITCLAVLLLPGCIEFEKQTLVFRHYPETDTLVIWQHYEGIHGEDQEHGLTETEREQLHSVVNGQRTFFFANWVFEYNAKDIDRFINGGEAELQKGIEPKAKADVVRQSLVWMKLLKKSVTIKNGPFYLNEQKRLCATQQVTLRNAGKLIREFNAVMRASYLQGENIFRTFEEGDPNIELLEKPALAKMEFLTLKGQQLRFQLPLTEKNFRELDVDDLKLFRKAGVLFEHKNNLLTITAGKVEAAETSVSMRLPKVAFQPNATEAVSERYGLAKDFNPAKARAKFLKDSDARYLKK
;
A
#
# COMPACT_ATOMS: atom_id res chain seq x y z
N MET A 1 -13.25 -22.25 -4.98
CA MET A 1 -13.92 -21.00 -5.37
C MET A 1 -13.76 -20.01 -4.21
N LYS A 2 -12.70 -19.20 -4.28
CA LYS A 2 -12.26 -18.11 -3.35
C LYS A 2 -10.84 -17.64 -3.74
N LYS A 3 -10.46 -17.71 -5.03
CA LYS A 3 -9.04 -17.79 -5.44
C LYS A 3 -8.37 -16.44 -5.76
N LEU A 4 -9.09 -15.33 -5.73
CA LEU A 4 -8.54 -14.02 -6.11
C LEU A 4 -8.68 -12.95 -5.03
N ILE A 5 -9.37 -13.26 -3.92
CA ILE A 5 -9.26 -12.45 -2.72
C ILE A 5 -7.78 -12.43 -2.30
N THR A 6 -7.02 -13.49 -2.51
CA THR A 6 -5.61 -13.63 -2.12
C THR A 6 -4.63 -12.64 -2.78
N CYS A 7 -4.91 -12.07 -3.96
CA CYS A 7 -3.99 -11.11 -4.60
C CYS A 7 -4.09 -9.67 -4.04
N LEU A 8 -5.19 -9.35 -3.36
CA LEU A 8 -5.42 -8.04 -2.72
C LEU A 8 -5.79 -8.15 -1.23
N ALA A 9 -6.09 -9.36 -0.73
CA ALA A 9 -6.57 -9.67 0.60
C ALA A 9 -6.07 -11.08 1.02
N VAL A 10 -5.04 -11.14 1.85
CA VAL A 10 -4.70 -12.33 2.66
C VAL A 10 -4.67 -11.85 4.11
N LEU A 11 -4.90 -12.67 5.11
CA LEU A 11 -4.84 -12.22 6.51
C LEU A 11 -5.84 -11.09 6.87
N LEU A 12 -7.13 -11.40 6.73
CA LEU A 12 -8.11 -10.96 7.74
C LEU A 12 -7.64 -11.58 9.08
N LEU A 13 -6.78 -10.87 9.80
CA LEU A 13 -6.51 -11.15 11.20
C LEU A 13 -7.72 -10.62 11.96
N PRO A 14 -8.43 -11.43 12.78
CA PRO A 14 -9.49 -10.89 13.62
C PRO A 14 -8.93 -9.80 14.54
N GLY A 15 -9.62 -8.66 14.62
CA GLY A 15 -9.23 -7.48 15.41
C GLY A 15 -8.48 -6.42 14.61
N CYS A 16 -9.01 -6.05 13.43
CA CYS A 16 -8.43 -5.01 12.58
C CYS A 16 -8.98 -3.60 12.88
N ILE A 17 -8.10 -2.59 12.85
CA ILE A 17 -8.51 -1.19 12.71
C ILE A 17 -8.98 -0.96 11.28
N GLU A 18 -10.25 -0.60 11.13
CA GLU A 18 -10.91 -0.29 9.88
C GLU A 18 -11.22 1.21 9.75
N PHE A 19 -11.61 1.63 8.56
CA PHE A 19 -12.05 3.00 8.29
C PHE A 19 -13.08 3.01 7.17
N GLU A 20 -14.05 3.93 7.24
CA GLU A 20 -15.12 4.00 6.24
C GLU A 20 -14.66 4.57 4.91
N LYS A 21 -13.67 5.46 4.95
CA LYS A 21 -13.15 6.12 3.77
C LYS A 21 -11.69 6.47 3.94
N GLN A 22 -10.95 6.33 2.85
CA GLN A 22 -9.59 6.82 2.76
C GLN A 22 -9.42 7.66 1.50
N THR A 23 -8.76 8.80 1.68
CA THR A 23 -8.30 9.63 0.57
C THR A 23 -6.79 9.69 0.58
N LEU A 24 -6.21 9.35 -0.57
CA LEU A 24 -4.79 9.47 -0.84
C LEU A 24 -4.59 10.56 -1.89
N VAL A 25 -3.62 11.44 -1.66
CA VAL A 25 -3.16 12.42 -2.65
C VAL A 25 -1.65 12.31 -2.78
N PHE A 26 -1.15 12.05 -3.97
CA PHE A 26 0.28 11.93 -4.20
C PHE A 26 0.80 12.89 -5.26
N ARG A 27 2.07 13.29 -5.07
CA ARG A 27 2.85 14.04 -6.03
C ARG A 27 4.27 13.49 -6.12
N HIS A 28 4.71 13.22 -7.33
CA HIS A 28 6.05 12.79 -7.68
C HIS A 28 6.86 13.99 -8.18
N TYR A 29 8.08 14.13 -7.66
CA TYR A 29 9.08 15.12 -8.03
C TYR A 29 10.25 14.38 -8.71
N PRO A 30 10.26 14.28 -10.05
CA PRO A 30 11.24 13.47 -10.77
C PRO A 30 12.69 13.90 -10.54
N GLU A 31 12.94 15.20 -10.45
CA GLU A 31 14.30 15.74 -10.31
C GLU A 31 14.99 15.36 -8.99
N THR A 32 14.19 15.14 -7.94
CA THR A 32 14.68 14.71 -6.63
C THR A 32 14.35 13.25 -6.32
N ASP A 33 13.86 12.52 -7.33
CA ASP A 33 13.41 11.13 -7.24
C ASP A 33 12.52 10.87 -6.00
N THR A 34 11.58 11.78 -5.73
CA THR A 34 10.80 11.78 -4.48
C THR A 34 9.30 11.73 -4.76
N LEU A 35 8.61 10.77 -4.16
CA LEU A 35 7.15 10.69 -4.13
C LEU A 35 6.66 11.11 -2.74
N VAL A 36 5.75 12.08 -2.67
CA VAL A 36 5.09 12.47 -1.43
C VAL A 36 3.62 12.06 -1.49
N ILE A 37 3.08 11.60 -0.35
CA ILE A 37 1.73 11.09 -0.25
C ILE A 37 1.07 11.68 1.00
N TRP A 38 -0.06 12.34 0.83
CA TRP A 38 -0.96 12.70 1.91
C TRP A 38 -2.04 11.63 2.04
N GLN A 39 -2.23 11.11 3.24
CA GLN A 39 -3.28 10.15 3.56
C GLN A 39 -4.26 10.77 4.54
N HIS A 40 -5.54 10.55 4.31
CA HIS A 40 -6.64 10.99 5.16
C HIS A 40 -7.59 9.83 5.37
N TYR A 41 -7.73 9.41 6.62
CA TYR A 41 -8.58 8.32 7.07
C TYR A 41 -9.80 8.92 7.77
N GLU A 42 -10.99 8.47 7.37
CA GLU A 42 -12.27 8.94 7.90
C GLU A 42 -13.07 7.75 8.45
N GLY A 43 -13.61 7.88 9.66
CA GLY A 43 -14.42 6.84 10.29
C GLY A 43 -13.62 5.67 10.81
N ILE A 44 -12.52 5.93 11.52
CA ILE A 44 -11.65 4.89 12.11
C ILE A 44 -12.37 4.14 13.23
N HIS A 45 -12.35 2.80 13.20
CA HIS A 45 -13.03 1.93 14.16
C HIS A 45 -12.42 0.52 14.23
N GLY A 46 -12.80 -0.27 15.25
CA GLY A 46 -12.48 -1.70 15.35
C GLY A 46 -13.57 -2.59 14.76
N GLU A 47 -13.20 -3.82 14.41
CA GLU A 47 -14.02 -4.83 13.72
C GLU A 47 -15.05 -5.50 14.64
N ASP A 48 -14.65 -5.85 15.87
CA ASP A 48 -15.26 -6.98 16.60
C ASP A 48 -16.15 -6.62 17.81
N GLN A 49 -16.27 -5.35 18.21
CA GLN A 49 -16.96 -4.99 19.47
C GLN A 49 -17.86 -3.75 19.30
N GLU A 50 -19.11 -3.85 19.77
CA GLU A 50 -20.01 -2.69 19.93
C GLU A 50 -19.45 -1.69 20.97
N HIS A 51 -18.56 -2.16 21.85
CA HIS A 51 -17.99 -1.39 22.95
C HIS A 51 -16.45 -1.46 22.98
N GLY A 52 -15.81 -0.40 22.49
CA GLY A 52 -14.37 -0.22 22.58
C GLY A 52 -13.56 -1.02 21.57
N LEU A 53 -12.24 -0.81 21.60
CA LEU A 53 -11.27 -1.58 20.82
C LEU A 53 -10.84 -2.85 21.59
N THR A 54 -10.48 -3.90 20.88
CA THR A 54 -9.72 -5.03 21.43
C THR A 54 -8.27 -4.62 21.72
N GLU A 55 -7.52 -5.46 22.46
CA GLU A 55 -6.10 -5.17 22.70
C GLU A 55 -5.28 -5.20 21.41
N THR A 56 -5.56 -6.15 20.51
CA THR A 56 -4.94 -6.24 19.19
C THR A 56 -5.16 -4.95 18.39
N GLU A 57 -6.38 -4.42 18.38
CA GLU A 57 -6.71 -3.16 17.68
C GLU A 57 -6.00 -1.96 18.31
N ARG A 58 -5.90 -1.92 19.64
CA ARG A 58 -5.12 -0.89 20.35
C ARG A 58 -3.64 -0.95 20.00
N GLU A 59 -3.06 -2.14 19.93
CA GLU A 59 -1.67 -2.35 19.52
C GLU A 59 -1.44 -1.97 18.06
N GLN A 60 -2.38 -2.32 17.17
CA GLN A 60 -2.34 -1.91 15.77
C GLN A 60 -2.36 -0.39 15.64
N LEU A 61 -3.29 0.30 16.31
CA LEU A 61 -3.36 1.75 16.32
C LEU A 61 -2.06 2.36 16.88
N HIS A 62 -1.56 1.83 17.98
CA HIS A 62 -0.29 2.25 18.57
C HIS A 62 0.89 2.07 17.60
N SER A 63 0.90 1.00 16.80
CA SER A 63 1.92 0.76 15.77
C SER A 63 1.84 1.77 14.62
N VAL A 64 0.66 2.28 14.26
CA VAL A 64 0.50 3.39 13.31
C VAL A 64 1.09 4.68 13.88
N VAL A 65 0.74 4.99 15.14
CA VAL A 65 1.16 6.24 15.79
C VAL A 65 2.68 6.28 16.02
N ASN A 66 3.28 5.17 16.41
CA ASN A 66 4.67 5.13 16.89
C ASN A 66 5.63 4.30 16.02
N GLY A 67 5.14 3.49 15.09
CA GLY A 67 5.91 2.42 14.46
C GLY A 67 6.32 2.63 13.01
N GLN A 68 6.16 3.83 12.44
CA GLN A 68 6.33 4.07 10.99
C GLN A 68 5.49 3.06 10.17
N ARG A 69 4.18 3.01 10.47
CA ARG A 69 3.22 2.14 9.80
C ARG A 69 2.14 2.96 9.09
N THR A 70 1.73 2.53 7.91
CA THR A 70 0.67 3.17 7.14
C THR A 70 -0.08 2.14 6.29
N PHE A 71 -1.39 2.33 6.16
CA PHE A 71 -2.28 1.44 5.42
C PHE A 71 -2.75 2.09 4.13
N PHE A 72 -2.90 1.30 3.06
CA PHE A 72 -3.47 1.77 1.80
C PHE A 72 -4.74 0.97 1.49
N PHE A 73 -5.87 1.69 1.49
CA PHE A 73 -7.19 1.26 1.05
C PHE A 73 -7.76 0.03 1.76
N ALA A 74 -7.61 -0.02 3.08
CA ALA A 74 -7.96 -1.14 3.98
C ALA A 74 -7.34 -2.50 3.61
N ASN A 75 -6.47 -2.55 2.60
CA ASN A 75 -5.74 -3.74 2.24
C ASN A 75 -4.33 -3.69 2.83
N TRP A 76 -4.14 -4.55 3.83
CA TRP A 76 -2.87 -4.96 4.40
C TRP A 76 -1.82 -5.40 3.33
N VAL A 77 -2.22 -5.86 2.12
CA VAL A 77 -1.27 -6.23 1.02
C VAL A 77 -0.37 -5.07 0.61
N PHE A 78 -0.85 -3.83 0.73
CA PHE A 78 -0.08 -2.64 0.40
C PHE A 78 0.42 -1.89 1.64
N GLU A 79 0.28 -2.48 2.82
CA GLU A 79 0.77 -1.92 4.08
C GLU A 79 2.29 -1.72 4.05
N TYR A 80 2.74 -0.59 4.58
CA TYR A 80 4.11 -0.44 5.01
C TYR A 80 4.17 -0.49 6.53
N ASN A 81 4.95 -1.41 7.08
CA ASN A 81 5.27 -1.50 8.51
C ASN A 81 6.77 -1.71 8.68
N ALA A 82 7.46 -0.71 9.21
CA ALA A 82 8.90 -0.78 9.40
C ALA A 82 9.35 -1.99 10.24
N LYS A 83 8.55 -2.43 11.22
CA LYS A 83 8.86 -3.62 12.04
C LYS A 83 8.78 -4.93 11.24
N ASP A 84 7.79 -5.05 10.35
CA ASP A 84 7.66 -6.26 9.52
C ASP A 84 8.74 -6.29 8.44
N ILE A 85 9.12 -5.13 7.89
CA ILE A 85 10.29 -5.00 7.01
C ILE A 85 11.57 -5.43 7.74
N ASP A 86 11.75 -5.03 9.00
CA ASP A 86 12.88 -5.48 9.81
C ASP A 86 12.88 -6.98 10.07
N ARG A 87 11.71 -7.55 10.37
CA ARG A 87 11.57 -9.00 10.53
C ARG A 87 11.95 -9.74 9.25
N PHE A 88 11.49 -9.25 8.09
CA PHE A 88 11.83 -9.81 6.79
C PHE A 88 13.35 -9.72 6.50
N ILE A 89 13.96 -8.56 6.76
CA ILE A 89 15.39 -8.36 6.56
C ILE A 89 16.20 -9.32 7.44
N ASN A 90 15.92 -9.35 8.74
CA ASN A 90 16.66 -10.20 9.68
C ASN A 90 16.46 -11.70 9.38
N GLY A 91 15.23 -12.09 9.03
CA GLY A 91 14.91 -13.47 8.64
C GLY A 91 15.68 -13.90 7.40
N GLY A 92 15.65 -13.11 6.32
CA GLY A 92 16.37 -13.42 5.10
C GLY A 92 17.89 -13.42 5.26
N GLU A 93 18.46 -12.53 6.09
CA GLU A 93 19.89 -12.56 6.42
C GLU A 93 20.28 -13.84 7.17
N ALA A 94 19.48 -14.26 8.15
CA ALA A 94 19.71 -15.49 8.89
C ALA A 94 19.58 -16.74 7.98
N GLU A 95 18.63 -16.76 7.06
CA GLU A 95 18.50 -17.85 6.07
C GLU A 95 19.72 -17.91 5.15
N LEU A 96 20.20 -16.77 4.65
CA LEU A 96 21.40 -16.73 3.82
C LEU A 96 22.65 -17.24 4.56
N GLN A 97 22.78 -16.93 5.85
CA GLN A 97 23.88 -17.43 6.68
C GLN A 97 23.83 -18.95 6.88
N LYS A 98 22.62 -19.52 6.98
CA LYS A 98 22.41 -20.97 7.09
C LYS A 98 22.67 -21.72 5.77
N GLY A 99 22.74 -20.99 4.65
CA GLY A 99 22.84 -21.55 3.31
C GLY A 99 21.44 -21.86 2.75
N ILE A 100 21.19 -21.40 1.52
CA ILE A 100 19.93 -21.61 0.81
C ILE A 100 20.26 -22.32 -0.50
N GLU A 101 19.71 -23.52 -0.68
CA GLU A 101 19.73 -24.24 -1.95
C GLU A 101 18.32 -24.29 -2.57
N PRO A 102 18.20 -24.20 -3.90
CA PRO A 102 19.29 -23.98 -4.87
C PRO A 102 19.85 -22.55 -4.80
N LYS A 103 21.09 -22.34 -5.27
CA LYS A 103 21.72 -21.00 -5.40
C LYS A 103 20.78 -19.92 -5.97
N ALA A 104 19.95 -20.27 -6.94
CA ALA A 104 19.03 -19.33 -7.56
C ALA A 104 18.01 -18.73 -6.57
N LYS A 105 17.53 -19.53 -5.62
CA LYS A 105 16.70 -19.08 -4.51
C LYS A 105 17.45 -18.11 -3.59
N ALA A 106 18.70 -18.43 -3.28
CA ALA A 106 19.58 -17.55 -2.50
C ALA A 106 19.75 -16.18 -3.19
N ASP A 107 19.87 -16.16 -4.52
CA ASP A 107 20.01 -14.92 -5.29
C ASP A 107 18.74 -14.07 -5.28
N VAL A 108 17.55 -14.68 -5.34
CA VAL A 108 16.27 -13.97 -5.16
C VAL A 108 16.16 -13.36 -3.76
N VAL A 109 16.55 -14.11 -2.71
CA VAL A 109 16.57 -13.60 -1.34
C VAL A 109 17.53 -12.41 -1.21
N ARG A 110 18.75 -12.51 -1.75
CA ARG A 110 19.72 -11.39 -1.75
C ARG A 110 19.16 -10.13 -2.42
N GLN A 111 18.55 -10.27 -3.59
CA GLN A 111 17.94 -9.13 -4.31
C GLN A 111 16.78 -8.53 -3.51
N SER A 112 15.93 -9.38 -2.93
CA SER A 112 14.81 -8.95 -2.09
C SER A 112 15.29 -8.16 -0.87
N LEU A 113 16.37 -8.61 -0.21
CA LEU A 113 16.99 -7.90 0.91
C LEU A 113 17.55 -6.53 0.51
N VAL A 114 18.20 -6.42 -0.66
CA VAL A 114 18.67 -5.12 -1.18
C VAL A 114 17.50 -4.17 -1.36
N TRP A 115 16.41 -4.63 -1.98
CA TRP A 115 15.21 -3.83 -2.18
C TRP A 115 14.54 -3.42 -0.87
N MET A 116 14.34 -4.34 0.06
CA MET A 116 13.71 -4.08 1.37
C MET A 116 14.53 -3.09 2.21
N LYS A 117 15.86 -3.21 2.22
CA LYS A 117 16.76 -2.25 2.89
C LYS A 117 16.66 -0.87 2.27
N LEU A 118 16.57 -0.78 0.94
CA LEU A 118 16.36 0.49 0.25
C LEU A 118 14.99 1.09 0.60
N LEU A 119 13.94 0.28 0.63
CA LEU A 119 12.58 0.70 0.96
C LEU A 119 12.53 1.29 2.37
N LYS A 120 13.04 0.54 3.37
CA LYS A 120 13.09 0.98 4.76
C LYS A 120 13.80 2.33 4.92
N LYS A 121 14.94 2.52 4.25
CA LYS A 121 15.72 3.77 4.33
C LYS A 121 15.07 4.95 3.60
N SER A 122 14.14 4.66 2.69
CA SER A 122 13.57 5.67 1.79
C SER A 122 12.19 6.16 2.22
N VAL A 123 11.49 5.40 3.06
CA VAL A 123 10.18 5.77 3.60
C VAL A 123 10.34 6.59 4.87
N THR A 124 9.59 7.68 4.96
CA THR A 124 9.37 8.41 6.22
C THR A 124 7.90 8.74 6.34
N ILE A 125 7.31 8.42 7.49
CA ILE A 125 5.91 8.66 7.81
C ILE A 125 5.85 9.66 8.97
N LYS A 126 5.06 10.72 8.79
CA LYS A 126 4.71 11.66 9.86
C LYS A 126 3.22 11.61 10.09
N ASN A 127 2.83 11.32 11.32
CA ASN A 127 1.43 11.29 11.72
C ASN A 127 0.94 12.72 11.96
N GLY A 128 -0.20 13.06 11.37
CA GLY A 128 -1.00 14.20 11.78
C GLY A 128 -1.83 13.86 13.01
N PRO A 129 -2.64 14.81 13.50
CA PRO A 129 -3.46 14.58 14.67
C PRO A 129 -4.65 13.66 14.36
N PHE A 130 -5.17 13.01 15.41
CA PHE A 130 -6.53 12.51 15.43
C PHE A 130 -7.51 13.67 15.67
N TYR A 131 -8.71 13.57 15.10
CA TYR A 131 -9.77 14.56 15.29
C TYR A 131 -11.14 13.95 14.97
N LEU A 132 -12.20 14.67 15.32
CA LEU A 132 -13.57 14.32 14.91
C LEU A 132 -14.00 15.17 13.72
N ASN A 133 -14.54 14.55 12.68
CA ASN A 133 -15.18 15.29 11.60
C ASN A 133 -16.56 15.84 12.02
N GLU A 134 -17.24 16.51 11.09
CA GLU A 134 -18.57 17.09 11.32
C GLU A 134 -19.61 16.06 11.76
N GLN A 135 -19.48 14.81 11.30
CA GLN A 135 -20.34 13.69 11.67
C GLN A 135 -19.90 12.99 12.97
N LYS A 136 -18.98 13.59 13.74
CA LYS A 136 -18.41 13.04 14.99
C LYS A 136 -17.70 11.69 14.80
N ARG A 137 -17.17 11.46 13.60
CA ARG A 137 -16.41 10.24 13.28
C ARG A 137 -14.93 10.48 13.50
N LEU A 138 -14.26 9.51 14.11
CA LEU A 138 -12.82 9.56 14.33
C LEU A 138 -12.08 9.56 13.00
N CYS A 139 -11.16 10.52 12.83
CA CYS A 139 -10.37 10.73 11.63
C CYS A 139 -8.88 10.89 11.98
N ALA A 140 -8.02 10.63 11.00
CA ALA A 140 -6.58 10.83 11.12
C ALA A 140 -5.95 11.21 9.78
N THR A 141 -4.75 11.76 9.82
CA THR A 141 -3.97 12.06 8.62
C THR A 141 -2.54 11.58 8.73
N GLN A 142 -1.90 11.25 7.62
CA GLN A 142 -0.48 10.91 7.55
C GLN A 142 0.18 11.60 6.36
N GLN A 143 1.44 11.98 6.53
CA GLN A 143 2.33 12.45 5.48
C GLN A 143 3.40 11.39 5.25
N VAL A 144 3.44 10.81 4.05
CA VAL A 144 4.46 9.85 3.66
C VAL A 144 5.39 10.50 2.65
N THR A 145 6.69 10.34 2.87
CA THR A 145 7.73 10.69 1.91
C THR A 145 8.46 9.42 1.50
N LEU A 146 8.53 9.17 0.20
CA LEU A 146 9.28 8.09 -0.41
C LEU A 146 10.40 8.70 -1.25
N ARG A 147 11.63 8.66 -0.74
CA ARG A 147 12.83 9.00 -1.50
C ARG A 147 13.19 7.88 -2.46
N ASN A 148 14.04 8.16 -3.44
CA ASN A 148 14.54 7.18 -4.40
C ASN A 148 13.40 6.40 -5.11
N ALA A 149 12.28 7.06 -5.40
CA ALA A 149 11.05 6.39 -5.83
C ALA A 149 11.26 5.59 -7.14
N GLY A 150 11.87 6.20 -8.14
CA GLY A 150 12.26 5.58 -9.40
C GLY A 150 13.29 4.47 -9.20
N LYS A 151 14.28 4.64 -8.31
CA LYS A 151 15.22 3.55 -7.97
C LYS A 151 14.49 2.36 -7.34
N LEU A 152 13.62 2.61 -6.36
CA LEU A 152 12.81 1.58 -5.71
C LEU A 152 11.93 0.80 -6.69
N ILE A 153 11.31 1.51 -7.64
CA ILE A 153 10.50 0.89 -8.69
C ILE A 153 11.37 0.02 -9.61
N ARG A 154 12.56 0.49 -10.01
CA ARG A 154 13.48 -0.32 -10.82
C ARG A 154 13.91 -1.60 -10.11
N GLU A 155 14.29 -1.50 -8.85
CA GLU A 155 14.68 -2.65 -8.02
C GLU A 155 13.50 -3.60 -7.77
N PHE A 156 12.30 -3.07 -7.48
CA PHE A 156 11.08 -3.87 -7.34
C PHE A 156 10.81 -4.70 -8.60
N ASN A 157 10.88 -4.07 -9.77
CA ASN A 157 10.69 -4.76 -11.04
C ASN A 157 11.77 -5.84 -11.27
N ALA A 158 13.01 -5.60 -10.85
CA ALA A 158 14.08 -6.61 -10.93
C ALA A 158 13.79 -7.81 -10.04
N VAL A 159 13.40 -7.57 -8.79
CA VAL A 159 13.03 -8.61 -7.82
C VAL A 159 11.82 -9.42 -8.30
N MET A 160 10.77 -8.77 -8.80
CA MET A 160 9.59 -9.44 -9.38
C MET A 160 9.99 -10.38 -10.51
N ARG A 161 10.79 -9.90 -11.46
CA ARG A 161 11.27 -10.74 -12.57
C ARG A 161 12.10 -11.91 -12.08
N ALA A 162 13.08 -11.67 -11.22
CA ALA A 162 13.92 -12.73 -10.68
C ALA A 162 13.07 -13.78 -9.94
N SER A 163 12.12 -13.34 -9.12
CA SER A 163 11.24 -14.23 -8.38
C SER A 163 10.38 -15.11 -9.30
N TYR A 164 9.88 -14.59 -10.41
CA TYR A 164 9.06 -15.38 -11.34
C TYR A 164 9.90 -16.34 -12.19
N LEU A 165 11.07 -15.90 -12.65
CA LEU A 165 11.98 -16.76 -13.42
C LEU A 165 12.55 -17.93 -12.60
N GLN A 166 12.60 -17.79 -11.28
CA GLN A 166 13.06 -18.85 -10.38
C GLN A 166 11.93 -19.62 -9.70
N GLY A 167 10.67 -19.36 -10.05
CA GLY A 167 9.51 -20.04 -9.48
C GLY A 167 9.23 -19.76 -7.99
N GLU A 168 9.93 -18.80 -7.37
CA GLU A 168 9.80 -18.52 -5.94
C GLU A 168 8.51 -17.76 -5.59
N ASN A 169 7.96 -16.98 -6.54
CA ASN A 169 6.73 -16.19 -6.37
C ASN A 169 6.63 -15.50 -4.99
N ILE A 170 7.67 -14.75 -4.61
CA ILE A 170 7.85 -14.23 -3.23
C ILE A 170 6.75 -13.24 -2.82
N PHE A 171 6.09 -12.62 -3.80
CA PHE A 171 4.97 -11.71 -3.58
C PHE A 171 3.63 -12.46 -3.49
N ARG A 172 3.65 -13.80 -3.58
CA ARG A 172 2.47 -14.68 -3.57
C ARG A 172 1.39 -14.19 -4.53
N THR A 173 1.85 -13.77 -5.70
CA THR A 173 1.02 -13.10 -6.70
C THR A 173 -0.12 -13.99 -7.14
N PHE A 174 0.07 -15.31 -7.14
CA PHE A 174 -0.98 -16.32 -7.25
C PHE A 174 -0.73 -17.47 -6.27
N GLU A 175 -1.78 -18.20 -5.92
CA GLU A 175 -1.67 -19.45 -5.14
C GLU A 175 -1.01 -20.56 -5.96
N GLU A 176 -0.35 -21.50 -5.30
CA GLU A 176 0.24 -22.67 -5.96
C GLU A 176 -0.83 -23.43 -6.77
N GLY A 177 -0.49 -23.80 -8.01
CA GLY A 177 -1.42 -24.43 -8.95
C GLY A 177 -2.42 -23.47 -9.61
N ASP A 178 -2.29 -22.16 -9.43
CA ASP A 178 -3.07 -21.18 -10.22
C ASP A 178 -2.56 -21.13 -11.68
N PRO A 179 -3.46 -21.22 -12.67
CA PRO A 179 -3.08 -21.22 -14.09
C PRO A 179 -2.39 -19.93 -14.54
N ASN A 180 -2.50 -18.83 -13.78
CA ASN A 180 -1.79 -17.59 -14.10
C ASN A 180 -0.29 -17.65 -13.78
N ILE A 181 0.19 -18.60 -12.96
CA ILE A 181 1.63 -18.72 -12.64
C ILE A 181 2.44 -18.92 -13.92
N GLU A 182 1.93 -19.75 -14.83
CA GLU A 182 2.55 -20.01 -16.14
C GLU A 182 2.60 -18.76 -17.03
N LEU A 183 1.73 -17.77 -16.78
CA LEU A 183 1.73 -16.49 -17.51
C LEU A 183 2.81 -15.52 -17.02
N LEU A 184 3.47 -15.77 -15.89
CA LEU A 184 4.42 -14.83 -15.28
C LEU A 184 5.81 -14.91 -15.90
N GLU A 185 6.23 -16.08 -16.39
CA GLU A 185 7.58 -16.31 -16.90
C GLU A 185 7.86 -15.49 -18.16
N LYS A 186 6.97 -15.54 -19.17
CA LYS A 186 7.17 -14.86 -20.46
C LYS A 186 7.31 -13.33 -20.31
N PRO A 187 6.45 -12.62 -19.56
CA PRO A 187 6.64 -11.19 -19.28
C PRO A 187 7.90 -10.90 -18.47
N ALA A 188 8.29 -11.79 -17.55
CA ALA A 188 9.54 -11.63 -16.81
C ALA A 188 10.78 -11.74 -17.72
N LEU A 189 10.81 -12.73 -18.64
CA LEU A 189 11.84 -12.88 -19.68
C LEU A 189 11.89 -11.66 -20.61
N ALA A 190 10.72 -11.13 -20.98
CA ALA A 190 10.59 -9.92 -21.81
C ALA A 190 10.93 -8.62 -21.06
N LYS A 191 11.39 -8.71 -19.80
CA LYS A 191 11.75 -7.57 -18.95
C LYS A 191 10.60 -6.57 -18.74
N MET A 192 9.36 -7.06 -18.63
CA MET A 192 8.21 -6.21 -18.35
C MET A 192 8.42 -5.37 -17.07
N GLU A 193 7.92 -4.13 -17.11
CA GLU A 193 7.80 -3.28 -15.94
C GLU A 193 6.42 -3.51 -15.30
N PHE A 194 6.38 -4.30 -14.23
CA PHE A 194 5.19 -4.57 -13.43
C PHE A 194 4.70 -3.32 -12.69
N LEU A 195 5.60 -2.42 -12.32
CA LEU A 195 5.25 -1.14 -11.68
C LEU A 195 5.98 0.00 -12.38
N THR A 196 5.27 1.09 -12.69
CA THR A 196 5.85 2.31 -13.27
C THR A 196 5.28 3.55 -12.61
N LEU A 197 6.11 4.59 -12.53
CA LEU A 197 5.73 5.94 -12.10
C LEU A 197 6.22 6.93 -13.16
N LYS A 198 5.30 7.46 -13.95
CA LYS A 198 5.59 8.42 -15.04
C LYS A 198 4.83 9.71 -14.79
N GLY A 199 5.56 10.81 -14.55
CA GLY A 199 4.95 12.04 -14.05
C GLY A 199 4.14 11.75 -12.79
N GLN A 200 2.84 12.06 -12.78
CA GLN A 200 1.90 11.74 -11.69
C GLN A 200 1.08 10.47 -11.91
N GLN A 201 1.44 9.63 -12.88
CA GLN A 201 0.75 8.37 -13.15
C GLN A 201 1.49 7.20 -12.51
N LEU A 202 0.82 6.49 -11.60
CA LEU A 202 1.23 5.19 -11.10
C LEU A 202 0.51 4.11 -11.90
N ARG A 203 1.25 3.14 -12.43
CA ARG A 203 0.67 2.01 -13.18
C ARG A 203 1.26 0.69 -12.70
N PHE A 204 0.38 -0.25 -12.39
CA PHE A 204 0.71 -1.63 -12.09
C PHE A 204 0.20 -2.53 -13.23
N GLN A 205 1.00 -3.52 -13.63
CA GLN A 205 0.68 -4.46 -14.69
C GLN A 205 0.92 -5.88 -14.21
N LEU A 206 -0.04 -6.76 -14.45
CA LEU A 206 0.00 -8.15 -14.00
C LEU A 206 -0.61 -9.08 -15.04
N PRO A 207 0.10 -10.13 -15.49
CA PRO A 207 -0.47 -11.17 -16.34
C PRO A 207 -1.62 -11.86 -15.61
N LEU A 208 -2.79 -11.90 -16.24
CA LEU A 208 -4.01 -12.44 -15.66
C LEU A 208 -4.86 -13.00 -16.79
N THR A 209 -5.32 -14.24 -16.71
CA THR A 209 -6.25 -14.80 -17.69
C THR A 209 -7.56 -14.01 -17.74
N GLU A 210 -8.23 -14.02 -18.89
CA GLU A 210 -9.58 -13.42 -18.99
C GLU A 210 -10.57 -14.06 -18.02
N LYS A 211 -10.49 -15.38 -17.81
CA LYS A 211 -11.31 -16.09 -16.82
C LYS A 211 -11.10 -15.50 -15.43
N ASN A 212 -9.84 -15.42 -14.96
CA ASN A 212 -9.57 -14.94 -13.60
C ASN A 212 -9.83 -13.43 -13.48
N PHE A 213 -9.70 -12.65 -14.58
CA PHE A 213 -10.15 -11.25 -14.59
C PHE A 213 -11.66 -11.10 -14.40
N ARG A 214 -12.47 -11.95 -15.05
CA ARG A 214 -13.95 -11.96 -14.87
C ARG A 214 -14.37 -12.40 -13.47
N GLU A 215 -13.51 -13.14 -12.77
CA GLU A 215 -13.72 -13.56 -11.38
C GLU A 215 -13.30 -12.48 -10.35
N LEU A 216 -12.69 -11.37 -10.78
CA LEU A 216 -12.48 -10.21 -9.90
C LEU A 216 -13.83 -9.71 -9.40
N ASP A 217 -13.91 -9.38 -8.11
CA ASP A 217 -15.11 -8.80 -7.50
C ASP A 217 -15.46 -7.51 -8.25
N VAL A 218 -16.56 -7.59 -9.02
CA VAL A 218 -17.04 -6.51 -9.87
C VAL A 218 -17.39 -5.28 -9.03
N ASP A 219 -17.80 -5.48 -7.78
CA ASP A 219 -18.16 -4.39 -6.89
C ASP A 219 -16.91 -3.71 -6.32
N ASP A 220 -15.86 -4.46 -5.98
CA ASP A 220 -14.56 -3.86 -5.61
C ASP A 220 -13.97 -3.05 -6.77
N LEU A 221 -13.99 -3.59 -7.99
CA LEU A 221 -13.53 -2.86 -9.19
C LEU A 221 -14.35 -1.59 -9.45
N LYS A 222 -15.67 -1.60 -9.21
CA LYS A 222 -16.50 -0.40 -9.31
C LYS A 222 -16.10 0.67 -8.27
N LEU A 223 -15.74 0.27 -7.05
CA LEU A 223 -15.30 1.20 -6.02
C LEU A 223 -14.00 1.90 -6.42
N PHE A 224 -12.99 1.14 -6.85
CA PHE A 224 -11.72 1.73 -7.29
C PHE A 224 -11.90 2.61 -8.54
N ARG A 225 -12.78 2.23 -9.48
CA ARG A 225 -13.13 3.10 -10.63
C ARG A 225 -13.75 4.42 -10.20
N LYS A 226 -14.70 4.40 -9.26
CA LYS A 226 -15.27 5.62 -8.67
C LYS A 226 -14.22 6.45 -7.93
N ALA A 227 -13.19 5.79 -7.38
CA ALA A 227 -12.07 6.43 -6.72
C ALA A 227 -11.02 7.02 -7.68
N GLY A 228 -11.20 6.89 -9.01
CA GLY A 228 -10.28 7.42 -10.02
C GLY A 228 -9.18 6.46 -10.48
N VAL A 229 -9.33 5.16 -10.20
CA VAL A 229 -8.42 4.10 -10.66
C VAL A 229 -9.00 3.41 -11.90
N LEU A 230 -8.22 3.36 -12.97
CA LEU A 230 -8.57 2.67 -14.21
C LEU A 230 -8.10 1.22 -14.16
N PHE A 231 -8.97 0.29 -14.55
CA PHE A 231 -8.66 -1.12 -14.74
C PHE A 231 -8.93 -1.48 -16.20
N GLU A 232 -7.90 -1.96 -16.88
CA GLU A 232 -7.95 -2.45 -18.24
C GLU A 232 -7.46 -3.90 -18.26
N HIS A 233 -8.15 -4.75 -19.01
CA HIS A 233 -7.68 -6.11 -19.27
C HIS A 233 -7.66 -6.34 -20.77
N LYS A 234 -6.48 -6.68 -21.30
CA LYS A 234 -6.27 -6.95 -22.72
C LYS A 234 -5.17 -7.97 -22.89
N ASN A 235 -5.38 -8.97 -23.75
CA ASN A 235 -4.38 -10.00 -24.08
C ASN A 235 -3.78 -10.70 -22.83
N ASN A 236 -4.64 -11.10 -21.89
CA ASN A 236 -4.25 -11.71 -20.61
C ASN A 236 -3.34 -10.82 -19.75
N LEU A 237 -3.48 -9.50 -19.83
CA LEU A 237 -2.76 -8.54 -19.01
C LEU A 237 -3.74 -7.59 -18.34
N LEU A 238 -3.75 -7.61 -17.01
CA LEU A 238 -4.38 -6.60 -16.18
C LEU A 238 -3.46 -5.38 -16.09
N THR A 239 -4.00 -4.20 -16.36
CA THR A 239 -3.35 -2.90 -16.13
C THR A 239 -4.21 -2.08 -15.17
N ILE A 240 -3.62 -1.67 -14.06
CA ILE A 240 -4.22 -0.81 -13.04
C ILE A 240 -3.50 0.53 -13.09
N THR A 241 -4.23 1.63 -13.30
CA THR A 241 -3.65 2.97 -13.43
C THR A 241 -4.32 3.95 -12.47
N ALA A 242 -3.52 4.67 -11.70
CA ALA A 242 -3.97 5.82 -10.91
C ALA A 242 -3.27 7.09 -11.42
N GLY A 243 -4.06 8.12 -11.75
CA GLY A 243 -3.54 9.42 -12.18
C GLY A 243 -3.21 9.54 -13.67
N LYS A 244 -2.65 10.69 -14.03
CA LYS A 244 -2.23 11.06 -15.39
C LYS A 244 -0.79 11.57 -15.37
N VAL A 245 -0.09 11.43 -16.48
CA VAL A 245 1.33 11.83 -16.58
C VAL A 245 1.51 13.31 -16.26
N GLU A 246 0.72 14.18 -16.89
CA GLU A 246 0.83 15.65 -16.80
C GLU A 246 -0.12 16.29 -15.76
N ALA A 247 -0.63 15.50 -14.80
CA ALA A 247 -1.41 16.10 -13.71
C ALA A 247 -0.52 16.89 -12.74
N ALA A 248 -1.08 17.85 -12.00
CA ALA A 248 -0.36 18.50 -10.90
C ALA A 248 -0.18 17.54 -9.70
N GLU A 249 -1.16 16.68 -9.47
CA GLU A 249 -1.18 15.64 -8.45
C GLU A 249 -2.21 14.57 -8.83
N THR A 250 -2.15 13.44 -8.14
CA THR A 250 -3.16 12.38 -8.27
C THR A 250 -3.87 12.19 -6.95
N SER A 251 -5.21 12.16 -6.99
CA SER A 251 -6.04 11.86 -5.83
C SER A 251 -6.85 10.59 -6.10
N VAL A 252 -6.84 9.70 -5.11
CA VAL A 252 -7.67 8.49 -5.08
C VAL A 252 -8.45 8.50 -3.77
N SER A 253 -9.78 8.48 -3.85
CA SER A 253 -10.66 8.53 -2.67
C SER A 253 -11.66 7.39 -2.72
N MET A 254 -11.57 6.48 -1.76
CA MET A 254 -12.38 5.28 -1.75
C MET A 254 -13.17 5.18 -0.44
N ARG A 255 -14.46 4.91 -0.58
CA ARG A 255 -15.32 4.46 0.52
C ARG A 255 -15.28 2.95 0.58
N LEU A 256 -15.18 2.38 1.77
CA LEU A 256 -15.06 0.96 2.03
C LEU A 256 -16.42 0.43 2.51
N PRO A 257 -17.25 -0.15 1.63
CA PRO A 257 -18.67 -0.44 1.93
C PRO A 257 -18.89 -1.76 2.67
N LYS A 258 -17.87 -2.63 2.76
CA LYS A 258 -17.98 -3.96 3.40
C LYS A 258 -17.88 -3.88 4.93
N VAL A 259 -17.71 -2.68 5.46
CA VAL A 259 -17.42 -2.41 6.86
C VAL A 259 -18.52 -1.51 7.43
N ALA A 260 -19.32 -2.04 8.36
CA ALA A 260 -20.34 -1.25 9.05
C ALA A 260 -19.65 -0.42 10.14
N PHE A 261 -19.67 0.90 9.99
CA PHE A 261 -19.05 1.81 10.94
C PHE A 261 -19.54 1.60 12.38
N GLN A 262 -18.59 1.49 13.30
CA GLN A 262 -18.83 1.50 14.74
C GLN A 262 -18.08 2.67 15.39
N PRO A 263 -18.70 3.52 16.21
CA PRO A 263 -17.99 4.62 16.88
C PRO A 263 -17.13 4.16 18.09
N ASN A 264 -16.59 2.94 18.06
CA ASN A 264 -15.97 2.24 19.19
C ASN A 264 -14.50 2.64 19.47
N ALA A 265 -13.83 3.36 18.57
CA ALA A 265 -12.43 3.76 18.74
C ALA A 265 -12.24 5.11 19.45
N THR A 266 -13.27 5.96 19.46
CA THR A 266 -13.12 7.38 19.81
C THR A 266 -12.60 7.60 21.23
N GLU A 267 -13.17 6.91 22.21
CA GLU A 267 -12.79 7.04 23.63
C GLU A 267 -11.32 6.62 23.83
N ALA A 268 -10.96 5.42 23.39
CA ALA A 268 -9.60 4.90 23.49
C ALA A 268 -8.56 5.80 22.82
N VAL A 269 -8.89 6.40 21.67
CA VAL A 269 -8.00 7.34 20.97
C VAL A 269 -7.89 8.67 21.71
N SER A 270 -9.03 9.20 22.17
CA SER A 270 -9.07 10.47 22.89
C SER A 270 -8.27 10.42 24.18
N GLU A 271 -8.41 9.35 24.96
CA GLU A 271 -7.70 9.17 26.22
C GLU A 271 -6.19 9.04 26.02
N ARG A 272 -5.77 8.28 25.00
CA ARG A 272 -4.35 7.93 24.81
C ARG A 272 -3.57 8.95 23.99
N TYR A 273 -4.18 9.52 22.95
CA TYR A 273 -3.50 10.37 21.97
C TYR A 273 -4.07 11.79 21.87
N GLY A 274 -5.23 12.03 22.47
CA GLY A 274 -5.96 13.29 22.35
C GLY A 274 -6.62 13.50 20.99
N LEU A 275 -7.51 14.48 20.93
CA LEU A 275 -8.20 14.90 19.71
C LEU A 275 -7.94 16.38 19.46
N ALA A 276 -7.43 16.72 18.27
CA ALA A 276 -7.26 18.09 17.87
C ALA A 276 -8.62 18.75 17.63
N LYS A 277 -8.81 19.92 18.25
CA LYS A 277 -9.97 20.80 17.99
C LYS A 277 -9.75 21.56 16.70
N ASP A 278 -10.81 21.74 15.92
CA ASP A 278 -10.84 22.58 14.71
C ASP A 278 -9.79 22.22 13.65
N PHE A 279 -9.32 20.96 13.64
CA PHE A 279 -8.38 20.49 12.63
C PHE A 279 -9.03 20.47 11.25
N ASN A 280 -8.42 21.17 10.30
CA ASN A 280 -8.88 21.21 8.92
C ASN A 280 -7.95 20.36 8.01
N PRO A 281 -8.37 19.15 7.58
CA PRO A 281 -7.53 18.26 6.78
C PRO A 281 -7.20 18.85 5.41
N ALA A 282 -8.08 19.65 4.82
CA ALA A 282 -7.85 20.27 3.51
C ALA A 282 -6.74 21.34 3.58
N LYS A 283 -6.77 22.19 4.62
CA LYS A 283 -5.70 23.17 4.89
C LYS A 283 -4.37 22.47 5.19
N ALA A 284 -4.40 21.40 6.00
CA ALA A 284 -3.21 20.63 6.33
C ALA A 284 -2.58 19.97 5.08
N ARG A 285 -3.39 19.37 4.21
CA ARG A 285 -2.94 18.83 2.92
C ARG A 285 -2.32 19.93 2.03
N ALA A 286 -3.01 21.05 1.88
CA ALA A 286 -2.51 22.16 1.04
C ALA A 286 -1.16 22.68 1.55
N LYS A 287 -1.01 22.79 2.88
CA LYS A 287 0.27 23.15 3.50
C LYS A 287 1.35 22.10 3.20
N PHE A 288 1.05 20.82 3.39
CA PHE A 288 2.01 19.74 3.11
C PHE A 288 2.51 19.75 1.67
N LEU A 289 1.62 19.93 0.70
CA LEU A 289 2.00 20.00 -0.71
C LEU A 289 2.82 21.26 -1.01
N LYS A 290 2.44 22.42 -0.48
CA LYS A 290 3.21 23.66 -0.60
C LYS A 290 4.62 23.54 -0.01
N ASP A 291 4.74 22.96 1.18
CA ASP A 291 6.03 22.72 1.83
C ASP A 291 6.87 21.71 1.02
N SER A 292 6.23 20.74 0.38
CA SER A 292 6.89 19.76 -0.50
C SER A 292 7.39 20.42 -1.79
N ASP A 293 6.60 21.30 -2.40
CA ASP A 293 7.02 22.08 -3.58
C ASP A 293 8.26 22.91 -3.25
N ALA A 294 8.23 23.64 -2.13
CA ALA A 294 9.37 24.45 -1.69
C ALA A 294 10.66 23.63 -1.44
N ARG A 295 10.53 22.32 -1.21
CA ARG A 295 11.64 21.42 -0.89
C ARG A 295 12.13 20.61 -2.10
N TYR A 296 11.22 20.21 -2.98
CA TYR A 296 11.48 19.19 -3.99
C TYR A 296 11.28 19.66 -5.43
N LEU A 297 10.57 20.77 -5.63
CA LEU A 297 10.54 21.47 -6.91
C LEU A 297 11.80 22.34 -6.97
N LYS A 298 12.74 22.07 -7.88
CA LYS A 298 13.77 23.08 -8.15
C LYS A 298 13.12 24.24 -8.90
N LYS A 299 13.58 25.45 -8.58
CA LYS A 299 13.25 26.66 -9.34
C LYS A 299 14.16 26.78 -10.55
#